data_AF-A0A4Y8Z5F2-F1
#
_entry.id   AF-A0A4Y8Z5F2-F1
#
_cell.length_a   1.000
_cell.length_b   1.000
_cell.length_c   1.000
_cell.angle_alpha   90.00
_cell.angle_beta   90.00
_cell.angle_gamma   90.00
#
_symmetry.space_group_name_H-M   'P 1'
#
loop_
_entity.id
_entity.type
_entity.pdbx_description
1 polymer ?
#
loop_
_entity_poly.entity_id
_entity_poly.type
_entity_poly.pdbx_seq_one_letter_code
_entity_poly.pdbx_strand_id
1 'polypeptide(L)' 'MRFVTLIVLVWLIIGAFASYQRGDFENAPENCAGAGTIALTVVAGPLNYFGINPEVTDCNVTVPQPSE' A
#
# COMPACT_ATOMS: atom_id res chain seq x y z
N MET A 1 -9.74 -1.02 25.15
CA MET A 1 -9.41 0.27 24.53
C MET A 1 -7.89 0.48 24.38
N ARG A 2 -7.10 0.61 25.46
CA ARG A 2 -5.66 0.95 25.35
C ARG A 2 -4.80 -0.04 24.54
N PHE A 3 -5.04 -1.34 24.69
CA PHE A 3 -4.30 -2.37 23.95
C PHE A 3 -4.59 -2.37 22.45
N VAL A 4 -5.86 -2.17 22.06
CA VAL A 4 -6.24 -2.09 20.64
C VAL A 4 -5.57 -0.89 19.98
N THR A 5 -5.55 0.27 20.64
CA THR A 5 -4.85 1.46 20.15
C THR A 5 -3.35 1.20 19.97
N LEU A 6 -2.70 0.54 20.94
CA LEU A 6 -1.28 0.18 20.82
C LEU A 6 -1.01 -0.76 19.65
N ILE A 7 -1.85 -1.77 19.45
CA ILE A 7 -1.74 -2.70 18.32
C ILE A 7 -1.87 -1.94 16.99
N VAL A 8 -2.87 -1.05 16.87
CA VAL A 8 -3.06 -0.25 15.65
C VAL A 8 -1.89 0.70 15.42
N LEU A 9 -1.33 1.32 16.46
CA LEU A 9 -0.16 2.19 16.31
C LEU A 9 1.06 1.42 15.80
N VAL A 10 1.36 0.27 16.39
CA VAL A 10 2.47 -0.59 15.93
C VAL A 10 2.22 -1.03 14.48
N TRP A 11 0.99 -1.40 14.16
CA TRP A 11 0.58 -1.76 12.80
C TRP A 11 0.88 -0.64 11.79
N LEU A 12 0.46 0.59 12.09
CA LEU A 12 0.68 1.75 11.21
C LEU A 12 2.16 2.11 11.07
N ILE A 13 2.97 1.93 12.12
CA ILE A 13 4.43 2.14 12.05
C ILE A 13 5.06 1.12 11.09
N ILE A 14 4.68 -0.15 11.18
CA ILE A 14 5.15 -1.20 10.26
C ILE A 14 4.74 -0.86 8.82
N GLY A 15 3.51 -0.37 8.64
CA GLY A 15 3.01 0.04 7.32
C GLY A 15 3.76 1.22 6.72
N ALA A 16 4.05 2.24 7.53
CA ALA A 16 4.88 3.37 7.11
C ALA A 16 6.29 2.94 6.72
N PHE A 17 6.88 2.01 7.47
CA PHE A 17 8.18 1.42 7.14
C PHE A 17 8.13 0.58 5.85
N ALA A 18 7.03 -0.13 5.59
CA ALA A 18 6.83 -0.85 4.33
C ALA A 18 6.75 0.10 3.13
N SER A 19 5.99 1.20 3.26
CA SER A 19 5.89 2.23 2.22
C SER A 19 7.24 2.93 1.96
N TYR A 20 8.02 3.17 3.01
CA TYR A 20 9.38 3.70 2.90
C TYR A 20 10.32 2.76 2.14
N GLN A 21 10.35 1.46 2.50
CA GLN A 21 11.21 0.47 1.82
C GLN A 21 10.85 0.29 0.34
N ARG A 22 9.57 0.48 -0.01
CA ARG A 22 9.08 0.41 -1.39
C ARG A 22 9.44 1.65 -2.22
N GLY A 23 9.92 2.71 -1.57
CA GLY A 23 10.24 3.99 -2.19
C GLY A 23 9.00 4.79 -2.59
N ASP A 24 7.83 4.50 -2.01
CA ASP A 24 6.57 5.15 -2.42
C ASP A 24 6.63 6.67 -2.21
N PHE A 25 7.35 7.15 -1.19
CA PHE A 25 7.47 8.60 -0.92
C PHE A 25 8.27 9.38 -1.97
N GLU A 26 9.14 8.71 -2.72
CA GLU A 26 9.98 9.35 -3.77
C GLU A 26 9.44 9.08 -5.17
N ASN A 27 8.81 7.91 -5.37
CA ASN A 27 8.43 7.42 -6.70
C ASN A 27 6.92 7.48 -6.97
N ALA A 28 6.08 7.69 -5.95
CA ALA A 28 4.65 7.82 -6.19
C ALA A 28 4.32 9.14 -6.92
N PRO A 29 3.36 9.12 -7.84
CA PRO A 29 2.93 10.34 -8.52
C PRO A 29 2.35 11.35 -7.52
N GLU A 30 2.67 12.63 -7.68
CA GLU A 30 2.19 13.72 -6.81
C GLU A 30 0.71 14.08 -7.09
N ASN A 31 -0.16 13.09 -7.02
CA ASN A 31 -1.59 13.23 -7.26
C ASN A 31 -2.39 12.31 -6.32
N CYS A 32 -3.73 12.32 -6.47
CA CYS A 32 -4.62 11.52 -5.64
C CYS A 32 -4.33 10.02 -5.72
N ALA A 33 -3.85 9.53 -6.87
CA ALA A 33 -3.51 8.13 -7.05
C ALA A 33 -2.27 7.76 -6.23
N GLY A 34 -1.21 8.59 -6.25
CA GLY A 34 -0.02 8.33 -5.43
C GLY A 34 -0.29 8.41 -3.93
N ALA A 35 -1.05 9.42 -3.50
CA ALA A 35 -1.51 9.51 -2.10
C ALA A 35 -2.34 8.29 -1.69
N GLY A 36 -3.23 7.83 -2.58
CA GLY A 36 -4.01 6.61 -2.40
C GLY A 36 -3.13 5.38 -2.25
N THR A 37 -2.13 5.21 -3.12
CA THR A 37 -1.17 4.11 -3.06
C THR A 37 -0.41 4.09 -1.74
N ILE A 38 0.16 5.22 -1.32
CA ILE A 38 0.88 5.33 -0.04
C ILE A 38 -0.05 4.94 1.12
N ALA A 39 -1.26 5.50 1.17
CA ALA A 39 -2.22 5.19 2.23
C ALA A 39 -2.59 3.70 2.26
N LEU A 40 -2.79 3.09 1.10
CA LEU A 40 -3.09 1.66 0.96
C LEU A 40 -1.91 0.80 1.42
N THR A 41 -0.68 1.16 1.04
CA THR A 41 0.54 0.48 1.50
C THR A 41 0.68 0.58 3.02
N VAL A 42 0.37 1.71 3.65
CA VAL A 42 0.46 1.85 5.11
C VAL A 42 -0.56 0.95 5.83
N VAL A 43 -1.79 0.84 5.31
CA VAL A 43 -2.85 0.05 5.98
C VAL A 43 -2.71 -1.45 5.68
N ALA A 44 -2.47 -1.80 4.42
CA ALA A 44 -2.44 -3.19 3.94
C ALA A 44 -1.03 -3.78 3.90
N GLY A 45 0.03 -2.96 3.83
CA GLY A 45 1.42 -3.40 3.77
C GLY A 45 1.83 -4.37 4.88
N PRO A 46 1.41 -4.17 6.15
CA PRO A 46 1.73 -5.11 7.20
C PRO A 46 1.19 -6.53 6.97
N LEU A 47 0.10 -6.70 6.20
CA LEU A 47 -0.47 -8.01 5.88
C LEU A 47 0.51 -8.88 5.06
N ASN A 48 1.39 -8.27 4.25
CA ASN A 48 2.40 -9.00 3.49
C ASN A 48 3.40 -9.73 4.41
N TYR A 49 3.71 -9.17 5.59
CA TYR A 49 4.58 -9.85 6.56
C TYR A 49 3.92 -11.07 7.21
N PHE A 50 2.59 -11.18 7.11
CA PHE A 50 1.84 -12.37 7.49
C PHE A 50 1.67 -13.37 6.33
N GLY A 51 2.36 -13.16 5.21
CA GLY A 51 2.29 -14.03 4.02
C GLY A 51 1.04 -13.85 3.18
N ILE A 52 0.23 -12.83 3.47
CA ILE A 52 -0.92 -12.45 2.65
C ILE A 52 -0.39 -11.56 1.54
N ASN A 53 -0.04 -12.16 0.39
CA ASN A 53 0.36 -11.44 -0.82
C ASN A 53 -0.81 -11.42 -1.81
N PRO A 54 -1.64 -10.36 -1.83
CA PRO A 54 -2.70 -10.21 -2.82
C PRO A 54 -2.08 -9.81 -4.16
N GLU A 55 -1.41 -10.75 -4.81
CA GLU A 55 -0.96 -10.58 -6.19
C GLU A 55 -2.14 -10.84 -7.11
N VAL A 56 -2.42 -9.88 -7.98
CA VAL A 56 -3.39 -10.08 -9.07
C VAL A 56 -2.70 -10.98 -10.10
N THR A 57 -2.95 -12.28 -9.99
CA THR A 57 -2.34 -13.31 -10.87
C THR A 57 -2.90 -13.29 -12.28
N ASP A 58 -4.07 -12.68 -12.49
CA ASP A 58 -4.74 -12.60 -13.78
C ASP A 58 -5.06 -11.15 -14.13
N CYS A 59 -4.09 -10.47 -14.73
CA CYS A 59 -4.28 -9.17 -15.36
C CYS A 59 -4.66 -9.33 -16.83
N ASN A 60 -5.68 -10.13 -17.16
CA ASN A 60 -6.27 -10.13 -18.49
C ASN A 60 -7.26 -8.95 -18.65
N VAL A 61 -6.77 -7.74 -18.44
CA VAL A 61 -7.56 -6.51 -18.64
C VAL A 61 -7.21 -5.98 -20.03
N THR A 62 -8.16 -6.09 -20.97
CA THR A 62 -8.12 -5.37 -22.24
C THR A 62 -8.36 -3.89 -21.98
N VAL A 63 -7.32 -3.18 -21.53
CA VAL A 63 -7.37 -1.72 -21.43
C VAL A 63 -7.33 -1.14 -22.85
N PRO A 64 -8.32 -0.33 -23.26
CA PRO A 64 -8.22 0.42 -24.51
C PRO A 64 -6.96 1.30 -24.44
N GLN A 65 -6.12 1.23 -25.46
CA GLN A 65 -4.98 2.15 -25.60
C GLN A 65 -5.49 3.60 -25.52
N PRO A 66 -4.89 4.46 -24.67
CA PRO A 66 -5.30 5.86 -24.61
C PRO A 66 -5.07 6.50 -25.98
N SER A 67 -6.09 7.13 -26.55
CA SER A 67 -5.92 8.00 -27.70
C SER A 67 -5.27 9.30 -27.20
N GLU A 68 -4.15 9.66 -27.81
CA GLU A 68 -3.45 10.94 -27.60
C GLU A 68 -4.34 12.15 -27.94
#